data_AF-A0A919JNF5-F1
#
_entry.id   AF-A0A919JNF5-F1
#
_cell.length_a   1.000
_cell.length_b   1.000
_cell.length_c   1.000
_cell.angle_alpha   90.00
_cell.angle_beta   90.00
_cell.angle_gamma   90.00
#
_symmetry.space_group_name_H-M   'P 1'
#
loop_
_entity.id
_entity.type
_entity.pdbx_description
1 polymer ?
#
loop_
_entity_poly.entity_id
_entity_poly.type
_entity_poly.pdbx_seq_one_letter_code
_entity_poly.pdbx_strand_id
1 'polypeptide(L)'
;MFLDIIDTALPVDLKNRFYNVISSLPGSTTAVGALRNRLLHFADKSSKRADEALKNASPKLLLDEQVMLRALRATKPVRAFATLGFNRFLWIFGAAASGMSTERRFAVEYFDAAVGWFAAEYCMQTLIEIQEGVPIGVALNGGSERLRRLSSTDVHFSWVSELILSQAADEIAENPKRYKKLAGMTRPIVQELFTTLRGTSYRLSPVRPLSKLSPAAAGLLDHFCIQAGALSGTPFANLALSTTIEKHPFVRFPAGPAPLALRDSLMSLEQAFFEYSRRELADEKARGDLFERVTSRCIKAVMPNDFTELPPPLNIPIPNSRDEGEIDLAFSSKDDMLLIGECKAYFFTSGSDTITNAFEDQIKKAVKQLVKRVDAARQGVRIHSAGRPLSGISSSLTAALGIPLHPYGAAVWNSDALREVDGIRPYLAIIPLHQLLIVMQSIRDSADLRDYLILRHQIQKANTVVADEIDMLILHLNHFSRAGIQRRISSVQADERPFLLPCRFTADGTALKEIPRNRNAWRKWLYDSADVDRSIGEAQ
;
A
#
# COMPACT_ATOMS: atom_id res chain seq x y z
N MET A 1 6.66 -20.29 -1.78
CA MET A 1 5.59 -19.44 -2.37
C MET A 1 5.87 -19.12 -3.84
N PHE A 2 6.72 -18.14 -4.19
CA PHE A 2 6.96 -17.77 -5.59
C PHE A 2 7.60 -18.91 -6.42
N LEU A 3 8.48 -19.70 -5.80
CA LEU A 3 9.00 -20.92 -6.42
C LEU A 3 7.88 -21.93 -6.73
N ASP A 4 6.88 -22.09 -5.86
CA ASP A 4 5.75 -22.99 -6.13
C ASP A 4 4.93 -22.52 -7.35
N ILE A 5 4.75 -21.21 -7.51
CA ILE A 5 4.10 -20.61 -8.69
C ILE A 5 4.90 -20.95 -9.95
N ILE A 6 6.20 -20.69 -9.94
CA ILE A 6 7.11 -21.00 -11.05
C ILE A 6 7.06 -22.49 -11.37
N ASP A 7 7.10 -23.34 -10.35
CA ASP A 7 7.20 -24.79 -10.46
C ASP A 7 5.97 -25.42 -11.09
N THR A 8 4.80 -24.83 -10.86
CA THR A 8 3.49 -25.35 -11.25
C THR A 8 2.89 -24.66 -12.47
N ALA A 9 3.25 -23.40 -12.72
CA ALA A 9 2.65 -22.58 -13.78
C ALA A 9 3.51 -22.50 -15.05
N LEU A 10 4.84 -22.51 -14.92
CA LEU A 10 5.71 -22.43 -16.09
C LEU A 10 5.89 -23.80 -16.76
N PRO A 11 5.98 -23.84 -18.10
CA PRO A 11 6.49 -24.99 -18.83
C PRO A 11 7.83 -25.45 -18.26
N VAL A 12 8.04 -26.78 -18.22
CA VAL A 12 9.24 -27.39 -17.64
C VAL A 12 10.52 -26.85 -18.26
N ASP A 13 10.53 -26.56 -19.57
CA ASP A 13 11.70 -26.02 -20.25
C ASP A 13 12.02 -24.58 -19.82
N LEU A 14 11.01 -23.71 -19.67
CA LEU A 14 11.21 -22.33 -19.19
C LEU A 14 11.65 -22.31 -17.74
N LYS A 15 11.04 -23.15 -16.91
CA LYS A 15 11.40 -23.34 -15.51
C LYS A 15 12.86 -23.76 -15.34
N ASN A 16 13.27 -24.83 -16.01
CA ASN A 16 14.64 -25.34 -15.91
C ASN A 16 15.66 -24.31 -16.39
N ARG A 17 15.34 -23.57 -17.46
CA ARG A 17 16.20 -22.47 -17.93
C ARG A 17 16.28 -21.33 -16.94
N PHE A 18 15.17 -20.95 -16.31
CA PHE A 18 15.16 -19.94 -15.26
C PHE A 18 16.06 -20.34 -14.10
N TYR A 19 15.89 -21.56 -13.57
CA TYR A 19 16.75 -22.08 -12.50
C TYR A 19 18.23 -22.13 -12.90
N ASN A 20 18.54 -22.58 -14.11
CA ASN A 20 19.91 -22.61 -14.61
C ASN A 20 20.52 -21.21 -14.73
N VAL A 21 19.75 -20.22 -15.18
CA VAL A 21 20.24 -18.83 -15.32
C VAL A 21 20.50 -18.20 -13.95
N ILE A 22 19.59 -18.35 -13.01
CA ILE A 22 19.79 -17.78 -11.66
C ILE A 22 20.88 -18.52 -10.87
N SER A 23 21.11 -19.82 -11.12
CA SER A 23 22.13 -20.61 -10.43
C SER A 23 23.55 -20.47 -11.04
N SER A 24 23.70 -19.85 -12.21
CA SER A 24 24.97 -19.73 -12.94
C SER A 24 25.56 -18.32 -12.92
N LEU A 25 25.16 -17.48 -11.95
CA LEU A 25 25.63 -16.10 -11.85
C LEU A 25 27.15 -16.00 -11.61
N PRO A 26 27.85 -15.10 -12.34
CA PRO A 26 27.31 -14.14 -13.28
C PRO A 26 27.14 -14.76 -14.68
N GLY A 27 25.89 -15.01 -15.07
CA GLY A 27 25.53 -15.67 -16.32
C GLY A 27 25.75 -14.77 -17.53
N SER A 28 25.95 -15.38 -18.70
CA SER A 28 26.05 -14.68 -19.98
C SER A 28 24.81 -13.81 -20.25
N THR A 29 24.99 -12.52 -20.51
CA THR A 29 23.93 -11.55 -20.89
C THR A 29 23.06 -12.08 -22.04
N THR A 30 23.66 -12.84 -22.97
CA THR A 30 22.94 -13.49 -24.08
C THR A 30 21.93 -14.54 -23.61
N ALA A 31 22.26 -15.31 -22.57
CA ALA A 31 21.35 -16.32 -22.01
C ALA A 31 20.18 -15.67 -21.25
N VAL A 32 20.44 -14.58 -20.54
CA VAL A 32 19.41 -13.78 -19.84
C VAL A 32 18.44 -13.17 -20.86
N GLY A 33 18.93 -12.50 -21.90
CA GLY A 33 18.10 -11.92 -22.96
C GLY A 33 17.26 -12.97 -23.70
N ALA A 34 17.84 -14.13 -24.03
CA ALA A 34 17.12 -15.22 -24.68
C ALA A 34 16.00 -15.81 -23.79
N LEU A 35 16.24 -15.97 -22.50
CA LEU A 35 15.23 -16.42 -21.54
C LEU A 35 14.12 -15.38 -21.39
N ARG A 36 14.47 -14.09 -21.25
CA ARG A 36 13.51 -12.98 -21.13
C ARG A 36 12.56 -12.92 -22.33
N ASN A 37 13.06 -13.05 -23.55
CA ASN A 37 12.23 -13.07 -24.76
C ASN A 37 11.24 -14.25 -24.78
N ARG A 38 11.66 -15.42 -24.29
CA ARG A 38 10.78 -16.59 -24.18
C ARG A 38 9.70 -16.40 -23.12
N LEU A 39 10.05 -15.84 -21.97
CA LEU A 39 9.10 -15.50 -20.92
C LEU A 39 8.08 -14.46 -21.43
N LEU A 40 8.53 -13.45 -22.16
CA LEU A 40 7.66 -12.44 -22.77
C LEU A 40 6.67 -13.08 -23.77
N HIS A 41 7.15 -13.97 -24.63
CA HIS A 41 6.29 -14.69 -25.57
C HIS A 41 5.25 -15.57 -24.85
N PHE A 42 5.67 -16.27 -23.79
CA PHE A 42 4.75 -17.08 -22.98
C PHE A 42 3.72 -16.22 -22.24
N ALA A 43 4.13 -15.06 -21.72
CA ALA A 43 3.24 -14.08 -21.10
C ALA A 43 2.21 -13.58 -22.14
N ASP A 44 2.63 -13.13 -23.33
CA ASP A 44 1.71 -12.68 -24.39
C ASP A 44 0.68 -13.77 -24.78
N LYS A 45 1.15 -15.01 -24.98
CA LYS A 45 0.26 -16.15 -25.27
C LYS A 45 -0.72 -16.42 -24.12
N SER A 46 -0.28 -16.31 -22.88
CA SER A 46 -1.11 -16.51 -21.70
C SER A 46 -2.14 -15.39 -21.55
N SER A 47 -1.75 -14.13 -21.77
CA SER A 47 -2.69 -12.99 -21.78
C SER A 47 -3.78 -13.18 -22.83
N LYS A 48 -3.43 -13.56 -24.06
CA LYS A 48 -4.40 -13.80 -25.14
C LYS A 48 -5.39 -14.92 -24.81
N ARG A 49 -4.93 -15.99 -24.17
CA ARG A 49 -5.79 -17.08 -23.69
C ARG A 49 -6.73 -16.61 -22.58
N ALA A 50 -6.25 -15.77 -21.66
CA ALA A 50 -7.10 -15.17 -20.63
C ALA A 50 -8.16 -14.27 -21.26
N ASP A 51 -7.80 -13.44 -22.24
CA ASP A 51 -8.73 -12.59 -22.99
C ASP A 51 -9.81 -13.40 -23.71
N GLU A 52 -9.43 -14.50 -24.36
CA GLU A 52 -10.37 -15.40 -25.04
C GLU A 52 -11.33 -16.07 -24.04
N ALA A 53 -10.83 -16.53 -22.90
CA ALA A 53 -11.66 -17.10 -21.86
C ALA A 53 -12.66 -16.08 -21.29
N LEU A 54 -12.24 -14.83 -21.04
CA LEU A 54 -13.10 -13.74 -20.57
C LEU A 54 -14.22 -13.38 -21.57
N LYS A 55 -13.93 -13.41 -22.87
CA LYS A 55 -14.94 -13.17 -23.93
C LYS A 55 -16.05 -14.23 -23.94
N ASN A 56 -15.73 -15.46 -23.55
CA ASN A 56 -16.66 -16.59 -23.58
C ASN A 56 -17.38 -16.79 -22.24
N ALA A 57 -16.72 -16.51 -21.13
CA ALA A 57 -17.24 -16.67 -19.78
C ALA A 57 -18.29 -15.60 -19.42
N SER A 58 -19.34 -16.01 -18.72
CA SER A 58 -20.25 -15.08 -18.06
C SER A 58 -19.67 -14.59 -16.73
N PRO A 59 -19.72 -13.28 -16.42
CA PRO A 59 -19.39 -12.77 -15.09
C PRO A 59 -20.14 -13.47 -13.96
N LYS A 60 -21.37 -13.95 -14.23
CA LYS A 60 -22.23 -14.66 -13.27
C LYS A 60 -21.60 -15.94 -12.73
N LEU A 61 -20.63 -16.52 -13.44
CA LEU A 61 -19.86 -17.67 -12.96
C LEU A 61 -19.27 -17.43 -11.57
N LEU A 62 -18.85 -16.20 -11.27
CA LEU A 62 -18.31 -15.85 -9.94
C LEU A 62 -19.31 -16.01 -8.80
N LEU A 63 -20.61 -15.95 -9.10
CA LEU A 63 -21.68 -16.09 -8.13
C LEU A 63 -22.07 -17.55 -7.89
N ASP A 64 -21.63 -18.48 -8.75
CA ASP A 64 -21.84 -19.92 -8.57
C ASP A 64 -20.69 -20.53 -7.76
N GLU A 65 -20.97 -20.73 -6.47
CA GLU A 65 -20.01 -21.30 -5.52
C GLU A 65 -19.43 -22.64 -5.97
N GLN A 66 -20.27 -23.56 -6.44
CA GLN A 66 -19.82 -24.90 -6.76
C GLN A 66 -18.96 -24.89 -8.03
N VAL A 67 -19.36 -24.11 -9.03
CA VAL A 67 -18.60 -23.99 -10.27
C VAL A 67 -17.24 -23.34 -10.02
N MET A 68 -17.19 -22.26 -9.24
CA MET A 68 -15.93 -21.57 -8.94
C MET A 68 -14.99 -22.42 -8.08
N LEU A 69 -15.49 -23.06 -7.02
CA LEU A 69 -14.64 -23.94 -6.20
C LEU A 69 -14.08 -25.10 -7.02
N ARG A 70 -14.88 -25.68 -7.91
CA ARG A 70 -14.42 -26.74 -8.82
C ARG A 70 -13.45 -26.20 -9.87
N ALA A 71 -13.64 -24.99 -10.38
CA ALA A 71 -12.74 -24.36 -11.33
C ALA A 71 -11.38 -24.13 -10.68
N LEU A 72 -11.35 -23.45 -9.53
CA LEU A 72 -10.12 -23.16 -8.78
C LEU A 72 -9.36 -24.43 -8.41
N ARG A 73 -10.05 -25.48 -7.93
CA ARG A 73 -9.43 -26.78 -7.62
C ARG A 73 -8.88 -27.51 -8.85
N ALA A 74 -9.46 -27.28 -10.03
CA ALA A 74 -8.99 -27.87 -11.27
C ALA A 74 -7.82 -27.10 -11.88
N THR A 75 -7.63 -25.84 -11.50
CA THR A 75 -6.50 -25.01 -11.91
C THR A 75 -5.21 -25.55 -11.29
N LYS A 76 -4.23 -25.90 -12.12
CA LYS A 76 -3.01 -26.62 -11.71
C LYS A 76 -2.26 -25.96 -10.54
N PRO A 77 -2.13 -24.62 -10.50
CA PRO A 77 -1.51 -23.92 -9.39
C PRO A 77 -2.51 -23.46 -8.30
N VAL A 78 -3.51 -24.25 -7.88
CA VAL A 78 -4.50 -23.80 -6.85
C VAL A 78 -3.85 -23.28 -5.55
N ARG A 79 -2.70 -23.85 -5.18
CA ARG A 79 -1.91 -23.39 -4.00
C ARG A 79 -1.29 -22.01 -4.23
N ALA A 80 -0.85 -21.70 -5.44
CA ALA A 80 -0.33 -20.38 -5.79
C ALA A 80 -1.37 -19.31 -5.52
N PHE A 81 -2.59 -19.53 -5.98
CA PHE A 81 -3.66 -18.57 -5.78
C PHE A 81 -4.11 -18.45 -4.32
N ALA A 82 -4.12 -19.58 -3.58
CA ALA A 82 -4.43 -19.57 -2.16
C ALA A 82 -3.39 -18.78 -1.34
N THR A 83 -2.16 -18.64 -1.84
CA THR A 83 -1.08 -17.94 -1.14
C THR A 83 -0.91 -16.48 -1.58
N LEU A 84 -1.16 -16.15 -2.86
CA LEU A 84 -1.06 -14.78 -3.40
C LEU A 84 -2.31 -13.92 -3.14
N GLY A 85 -3.44 -14.55 -2.85
CA GLY A 85 -4.76 -13.92 -2.84
C GLY A 85 -5.39 -13.88 -4.23
N PHE A 86 -6.64 -14.33 -4.32
CA PHE A 86 -7.41 -14.39 -5.57
C PHE A 86 -7.93 -13.02 -6.06
N ASN A 87 -7.74 -11.97 -5.26
CA ASN A 87 -8.50 -10.73 -5.31
C ASN A 87 -8.46 -10.07 -6.68
N ARG A 88 -7.26 -9.90 -7.26
CA ARG A 88 -7.12 -9.21 -8.54
C ARG A 88 -7.68 -10.02 -9.70
N PHE A 89 -7.35 -11.31 -9.80
CA PHE A 89 -7.83 -12.12 -10.92
C PHE A 89 -9.33 -12.42 -10.85
N LEU A 90 -9.91 -12.54 -9.66
CA LEU A 90 -11.37 -12.60 -9.49
C LEU A 90 -12.03 -11.28 -9.89
N TRP A 91 -11.46 -10.16 -9.45
CA TRP A 91 -11.96 -8.83 -9.81
C TRP A 91 -11.93 -8.60 -11.32
N ILE A 92 -10.81 -8.94 -11.99
CA ILE A 92 -10.70 -8.84 -13.46
C ILE A 92 -11.75 -9.72 -14.14
N PHE A 93 -11.96 -10.95 -13.66
CA PHE A 93 -12.99 -11.82 -14.22
C PHE A 93 -14.38 -11.17 -14.11
N GLY A 94 -14.71 -10.61 -12.94
CA GLY A 94 -16.00 -9.95 -12.74
C GLY A 94 -16.16 -8.68 -13.58
N ALA A 95 -15.11 -7.86 -13.67
CA ALA A 95 -15.14 -6.58 -14.34
C ALA A 95 -15.03 -6.70 -15.87
N ALA A 96 -14.40 -7.74 -16.42
CA ALA A 96 -14.06 -7.82 -17.84
C ALA A 96 -14.67 -9.01 -18.59
N ALA A 97 -15.18 -10.04 -17.92
CA ALA A 97 -15.88 -11.11 -18.62
C ALA A 97 -17.16 -10.57 -19.29
N SER A 98 -17.50 -11.08 -20.46
CA SER A 98 -18.62 -10.55 -21.25
C SER A 98 -19.44 -11.59 -22.01
N GLY A 99 -19.03 -12.85 -21.92
CA GLY A 99 -19.75 -13.94 -22.54
C GLY A 99 -21.02 -14.32 -21.79
N MET A 100 -21.71 -15.31 -22.34
CA MET A 100 -22.94 -15.86 -21.78
C MET A 100 -22.74 -17.26 -21.19
N SER A 101 -21.59 -17.90 -21.42
CA SER A 101 -21.37 -19.26 -20.97
C SER A 101 -21.16 -19.33 -19.47
N THR A 102 -21.89 -20.24 -18.83
CA THR A 102 -21.72 -20.62 -17.43
C THR A 102 -20.94 -21.93 -17.29
N GLU A 103 -20.22 -22.34 -18.34
CA GLU A 103 -19.42 -23.55 -18.28
C GLU A 103 -18.13 -23.34 -17.49
N ARG A 104 -17.87 -24.26 -16.54
CA ARG A 104 -16.66 -24.27 -15.69
C ARG A 104 -15.36 -24.14 -16.48
N ARG A 105 -15.27 -24.71 -17.69
CA ARG A 105 -14.02 -24.76 -18.47
C ARG A 105 -13.44 -23.37 -18.73
N PHE A 106 -14.29 -22.36 -19.00
CA PHE A 106 -13.81 -21.01 -19.29
C PHE A 106 -13.21 -20.33 -18.05
N ALA A 107 -13.76 -20.60 -16.86
CA ALA A 107 -13.12 -20.18 -15.61
C ALA A 107 -11.76 -20.87 -15.40
N VAL A 108 -11.67 -22.19 -15.64
CA VAL A 108 -10.40 -22.93 -15.53
C VAL A 108 -9.36 -22.39 -16.51
N GLU A 109 -9.71 -22.22 -17.78
CA GLU A 109 -8.84 -21.69 -18.83
C GLU A 109 -8.34 -20.30 -18.49
N TYR A 110 -9.21 -19.41 -18.00
CA TYR A 110 -8.85 -18.08 -17.55
C TYR A 110 -7.85 -18.14 -16.39
N PHE A 111 -8.13 -18.87 -15.32
CA PHE A 111 -7.25 -18.91 -14.15
C PHE A 111 -5.90 -19.55 -14.50
N ASP A 112 -5.87 -20.67 -15.23
CA ASP A 112 -4.62 -21.30 -15.68
C ASP A 112 -3.78 -20.31 -16.51
N ALA A 113 -4.42 -19.56 -17.41
CA ALA A 113 -3.75 -18.55 -18.22
C ALA A 113 -3.26 -17.35 -17.40
N ALA A 114 -4.07 -16.84 -16.47
CA ALA A 114 -3.73 -15.72 -15.60
C ALA A 114 -2.51 -16.03 -14.71
N VAL A 115 -2.42 -17.24 -14.14
CA VAL A 115 -1.25 -17.63 -13.35
C VAL A 115 -0.03 -17.95 -14.21
N GLY A 116 -0.21 -18.52 -15.41
CA GLY A 116 0.89 -18.64 -16.36
C GLY A 116 1.49 -17.27 -16.69
N TRP A 117 0.64 -16.28 -16.99
CA TRP A 117 1.06 -14.90 -17.24
C TRP A 117 1.78 -14.31 -16.02
N PHE A 118 1.21 -14.45 -14.82
CA PHE A 118 1.80 -13.93 -13.58
C PHE A 118 3.19 -14.54 -13.29
N ALA A 119 3.33 -15.86 -13.45
CA ALA A 119 4.60 -16.55 -13.22
C ALA A 119 5.70 -16.05 -14.16
N ALA A 120 5.35 -15.80 -15.43
CA ALA A 120 6.29 -15.27 -16.41
C ALA A 120 6.66 -13.82 -16.13
N GLU A 121 5.68 -12.97 -15.80
CA GLU A 121 5.95 -11.59 -15.35
C GLU A 121 6.87 -11.56 -14.15
N TYR A 122 6.61 -12.40 -13.14
CA TYR A 122 7.46 -12.50 -11.96
C TYR A 122 8.92 -12.85 -12.30
N CYS A 123 9.11 -13.86 -13.15
CA CYS A 123 10.45 -14.25 -13.61
C CYS A 123 11.11 -13.12 -14.40
N MET A 124 10.39 -12.43 -15.28
CA MET A 124 10.93 -11.30 -16.05
C MET A 124 11.39 -10.16 -15.15
N GLN A 125 10.65 -9.83 -14.09
CA GLN A 125 11.06 -8.78 -13.14
C GLN A 125 12.26 -9.20 -12.28
N THR A 126 12.58 -10.50 -12.21
CA THR A 126 13.79 -11.01 -11.52
C THR A 126 15.03 -10.98 -12.43
N LEU A 127 14.83 -10.89 -13.76
CA LEU A 127 15.89 -10.92 -14.78
C LEU A 127 16.18 -9.52 -15.36
N ILE A 128 16.07 -8.48 -14.55
CA ILE A 128 16.27 -7.09 -15.02
C ILE A 128 17.76 -6.86 -15.30
N GLU A 129 18.06 -6.44 -16.54
CA GLU A 129 19.36 -5.89 -16.91
C GLU A 129 19.45 -4.45 -16.42
N ILE A 130 20.45 -4.15 -15.60
CA ILE A 130 20.65 -2.83 -15.02
C ILE A 130 21.56 -2.04 -15.96
N GLN A 131 21.07 -0.88 -16.43
CA GLN A 131 21.85 0.02 -17.25
C GLN A 131 23.03 0.58 -16.46
N GLU A 132 24.19 0.67 -17.12
CA GLU A 132 25.40 1.22 -16.51
C GLU A 132 25.15 2.67 -16.03
N GLY A 133 25.55 2.96 -14.79
CA GLY A 133 25.37 4.28 -14.17
C GLY A 133 23.99 4.55 -13.54
N VAL A 134 23.00 3.66 -13.71
CA VAL A 134 21.70 3.79 -13.05
C VAL A 134 21.72 3.08 -11.69
N PRO A 135 21.35 3.75 -10.57
CA PRO A 135 21.22 3.08 -9.28
C PRO A 135 20.26 1.90 -9.35
N ILE A 136 20.69 0.73 -8.88
CA ILE A 136 19.93 -0.54 -8.95
C ILE A 136 18.51 -0.36 -8.41
N GLY A 137 18.32 0.33 -7.28
CA GLY A 137 17.00 0.54 -6.69
C GLY A 137 16.08 1.39 -7.58
N VAL A 138 16.63 2.33 -8.35
CA VAL A 138 15.87 3.10 -9.35
C VAL A 138 15.52 2.22 -10.55
N ALA A 139 16.48 1.43 -11.04
CA ALA A 139 16.26 0.50 -12.15
C ALA A 139 15.20 -0.58 -11.83
N LEU A 140 15.11 -1.01 -10.57
CA LEU A 140 14.16 -2.03 -10.11
C LEU A 140 12.78 -1.49 -9.74
N ASN A 141 12.58 -0.17 -9.65
CA ASN A 141 11.31 0.41 -9.17
C ASN A 141 10.11 0.03 -10.06
N GLY A 142 10.25 0.12 -11.38
CA GLY A 142 9.16 -0.23 -12.30
C GLY A 142 8.73 -1.70 -12.16
N GLY A 143 9.71 -2.61 -12.03
CA GLY A 143 9.43 -4.03 -11.79
C GLY A 143 8.83 -4.30 -10.42
N SER A 144 9.33 -3.61 -9.39
CA SER A 144 8.79 -3.70 -8.02
C SER A 144 7.34 -3.22 -7.93
N GLU A 145 7.00 -2.13 -8.61
CA GLU A 145 5.63 -1.63 -8.70
C GLU A 145 4.72 -2.62 -9.43
N ARG A 146 5.18 -3.19 -10.56
CA ARG A 146 4.42 -4.23 -11.27
C ARG A 146 4.13 -5.43 -10.37
N LEU A 147 5.14 -5.92 -9.67
CA LEU A 147 4.98 -7.04 -8.72
C LEU A 147 4.01 -6.68 -7.58
N ARG A 148 4.07 -5.45 -7.06
CA ARG A 148 3.16 -4.97 -6.00
C ARG A 148 1.71 -4.89 -6.42
N ARG A 149 1.44 -4.41 -7.64
CA ARG A 149 0.07 -4.42 -8.18
C ARG A 149 -0.48 -5.84 -8.20
N LEU A 150 0.34 -6.80 -8.62
CA LEU A 150 -0.07 -8.19 -8.79
C LEU A 150 -0.17 -8.99 -7.48
N SER A 151 0.74 -8.73 -6.56
CA SER A 151 0.84 -9.36 -5.24
C SER A 151 1.24 -8.28 -4.26
N SER A 152 0.25 -7.68 -3.60
CA SER A 152 0.58 -6.59 -2.69
C SER A 152 1.34 -7.12 -1.48
N THR A 153 2.55 -6.59 -1.33
CA THR A 153 3.52 -6.94 -0.29
C THR A 153 3.33 -6.09 0.97
N ASP A 154 2.45 -5.08 0.89
CA ASP A 154 2.25 -4.15 1.98
C ASP A 154 1.37 -4.77 3.07
N VAL A 155 1.65 -4.47 4.33
CA VAL A 155 0.87 -4.92 5.48
C VAL A 155 -0.21 -3.89 5.79
N HIS A 156 -1.47 -4.28 5.59
CA HIS A 156 -2.64 -3.45 5.92
C HIS A 156 -3.55 -4.13 6.94
N PHE A 157 -4.25 -3.31 7.73
CA PHE A 157 -5.23 -3.75 8.73
C PHE A 157 -6.59 -3.10 8.48
N SER A 158 -7.67 -3.86 8.63
CA SER A 158 -9.02 -3.34 8.40
C SER A 158 -9.41 -2.21 9.33
N TRP A 159 -8.99 -2.27 10.60
CA TRP A 159 -9.28 -1.20 11.57
C TRP A 159 -8.68 0.15 11.16
N VAL A 160 -7.56 0.16 10.43
CA VAL A 160 -6.94 1.41 9.96
C VAL A 160 -7.82 2.05 8.90
N SER A 161 -8.26 1.24 7.93
CA SER A 161 -9.20 1.69 6.89
C SER A 161 -10.52 2.19 7.51
N GLU A 162 -11.08 1.44 8.46
CA GLU A 162 -12.29 1.83 9.18
C GLU A 162 -12.11 3.13 9.96
N LEU A 163 -10.96 3.31 10.63
CA LEU A 163 -10.63 4.54 11.34
C LEU A 163 -10.60 5.73 10.37
N ILE A 164 -9.88 5.61 9.25
CA ILE A 164 -9.78 6.66 8.23
C ILE A 164 -11.16 7.06 7.72
N LEU A 165 -11.97 6.08 7.31
CA LEU A 165 -13.32 6.34 6.81
C LEU A 165 -14.23 6.94 7.90
N SER A 166 -14.09 6.50 9.15
CA SER A 166 -14.87 7.06 10.27
C SER A 166 -14.51 8.52 10.55
N GLN A 167 -13.22 8.88 10.51
CA GLN A 167 -12.79 10.28 10.68
C GLN A 167 -13.22 11.15 9.49
N ALA A 168 -13.23 10.60 8.28
CA ALA A 168 -13.78 11.29 7.11
C ALA A 168 -15.28 11.56 7.25
N ALA A 169 -16.05 10.59 7.73
CA ALA A 169 -17.47 10.76 7.99
C ALA A 169 -17.76 11.87 9.02
N ASP A 170 -16.96 11.93 10.11
CA ASP A 170 -17.11 12.98 11.12
C ASP A 170 -16.76 14.37 10.54
N GLU A 171 -15.67 14.50 9.79
CA GLU A 171 -15.28 15.75 9.13
C GLU A 171 -16.35 16.26 8.14
N ILE A 172 -16.97 15.33 7.40
CA ILE A 172 -18.07 15.62 6.48
C ILE A 172 -19.31 16.11 7.24
N ALA A 173 -19.65 15.44 8.34
CA ALA A 173 -20.81 15.79 9.17
C ALA A 173 -20.66 17.16 9.85
N GLU A 174 -19.45 17.50 10.28
CA GLU A 174 -19.16 18.80 10.89
C GLU A 174 -19.10 19.95 9.87
N ASN A 175 -18.86 19.64 8.59
CA ASN A 175 -18.72 20.63 7.50
C ASN A 175 -19.69 20.37 6.33
N PRO A 176 -21.01 20.29 6.56
CA PRO A 176 -21.98 19.79 5.58
C PRO A 176 -22.14 20.71 4.36
N LYS A 177 -21.88 22.01 4.51
CA LYS A 177 -21.89 22.95 3.38
C LYS A 177 -20.71 22.71 2.43
N ARG A 178 -19.53 22.42 2.98
CA ARG A 178 -18.29 22.23 2.23
C ARG A 178 -18.28 20.88 1.52
N TYR A 179 -18.74 19.83 2.20
CA TYR A 179 -18.69 18.45 1.71
C TYR A 179 -20.07 17.89 1.35
N LYS A 180 -21.00 18.75 0.92
CA LYS A 180 -22.40 18.38 0.60
C LYS A 180 -22.52 17.16 -0.32
N LYS A 181 -21.61 17.02 -1.30
CA LYS A 181 -21.60 15.91 -2.27
C LYS A 181 -21.24 14.56 -1.66
N LEU A 182 -20.61 14.57 -0.48
CA LEU A 182 -20.19 13.39 0.25
C LEU A 182 -21.13 13.06 1.43
N ALA A 183 -22.28 13.74 1.54
CA ALA A 183 -23.18 13.62 2.70
C ALA A 183 -23.70 12.20 2.99
N GLY A 184 -23.62 11.27 2.02
CA GLY A 184 -23.91 9.86 2.23
C GLY A 184 -22.86 9.11 3.06
N MET A 185 -21.69 9.71 3.30
CA MET A 185 -20.61 9.15 4.12
C MET A 185 -20.85 9.50 5.59
N THR A 186 -21.49 8.60 6.34
CA THR A 186 -21.75 8.78 7.78
C THR A 186 -21.11 7.67 8.61
N ARG A 187 -20.80 7.95 9.87
CA ARG A 187 -20.17 6.98 10.78
C ARG A 187 -20.99 5.68 10.92
N PRO A 188 -22.33 5.69 11.07
CA PRO A 188 -23.13 4.47 11.05
C PRO A 188 -23.01 3.67 9.75
N ILE A 189 -22.97 4.33 8.60
CA ILE A 189 -22.81 3.67 7.29
C ILE A 189 -21.43 3.03 7.17
N VAL A 190 -20.37 3.71 7.61
CA VAL A 190 -19.01 3.14 7.64
C VAL A 190 -18.99 1.88 8.52
N GLN A 191 -19.53 1.96 9.73
CA GLN A 191 -19.61 0.82 10.64
C GLN A 191 -20.39 -0.36 10.04
N GLU A 192 -21.51 -0.09 9.37
CA GLU A 192 -22.31 -1.11 8.68
C GLU A 192 -21.51 -1.79 7.57
N LEU A 193 -20.80 -1.02 6.74
CA LEU A 193 -19.95 -1.54 5.67
C LEU A 193 -18.86 -2.45 6.24
N PHE A 194 -18.08 -2.00 7.22
CA PHE A 194 -16.99 -2.79 7.79
C PHE A 194 -17.48 -4.02 8.56
N THR A 195 -18.62 -3.93 9.26
CA THR A 195 -19.26 -5.09 9.91
C THR A 195 -19.66 -6.14 8.87
N THR A 196 -20.26 -5.70 7.76
CA THR A 196 -20.67 -6.58 6.66
C THR A 196 -19.46 -7.22 5.98
N LEU A 197 -18.41 -6.43 5.68
CA LEU A 197 -17.20 -6.90 5.01
C LEU A 197 -16.40 -7.88 5.87
N ARG A 198 -16.29 -7.66 7.19
CA ARG A 198 -15.66 -8.63 8.12
C ARG A 198 -16.40 -9.97 8.17
N GLY A 199 -17.70 -9.97 7.89
CA GLY A 199 -18.50 -11.18 7.77
C GLY A 199 -18.23 -11.99 6.49
N THR A 200 -17.47 -11.42 5.52
CA THR A 200 -17.06 -12.14 4.32
C THR A 200 -15.78 -12.93 4.57
N SER A 201 -15.75 -14.21 4.16
CA SER A 201 -14.65 -15.13 4.49
C SER A 201 -13.42 -14.88 3.61
N TYR A 202 -12.23 -14.91 4.24
CA TYR A 202 -10.90 -14.84 3.61
C TYR A 202 -10.42 -16.14 2.97
N ARG A 203 -11.16 -17.23 3.19
CA ARG A 203 -10.80 -18.54 2.66
C ARG A 203 -11.21 -18.62 1.20
N LEU A 204 -10.82 -19.71 0.53
CA LEU A 204 -11.38 -20.20 -0.73
C LEU A 204 -12.90 -20.42 -0.59
N SER A 205 -13.64 -19.35 -0.33
CA SER A 205 -15.07 -19.27 -0.12
C SER A 205 -15.62 -18.50 -1.32
N PRO A 206 -16.79 -18.87 -1.82
CA PRO A 206 -17.39 -18.16 -2.95
C PRO A 206 -17.54 -16.68 -2.68
N VAL A 207 -17.51 -15.94 -3.78
CA VAL A 207 -17.94 -14.55 -3.81
C VAL A 207 -19.43 -14.51 -3.56
N ARG A 208 -19.85 -13.79 -2.52
CA ARG A 208 -21.26 -13.52 -2.27
C ARG A 208 -21.51 -12.01 -2.36
N PRO A 209 -22.49 -11.57 -3.17
CA PRO A 209 -22.93 -10.18 -3.15
C PRO A 209 -23.37 -9.78 -1.74
N LEU A 210 -23.08 -8.53 -1.38
CA LEU A 210 -23.48 -7.96 -0.10
C LEU A 210 -24.99 -7.67 -0.13
N SER A 211 -25.79 -8.62 0.34
CA SER A 211 -27.25 -8.59 0.22
C SER A 211 -27.97 -8.00 1.45
N LYS A 212 -27.25 -7.59 2.48
CA LYS A 212 -27.80 -7.13 3.77
C LYS A 212 -27.43 -5.67 4.10
N LEU A 213 -27.16 -4.86 3.09
CA LEU A 213 -26.87 -3.44 3.28
C LEU A 213 -28.16 -2.61 3.30
N SER A 214 -28.20 -1.60 4.15
CA SER A 214 -29.19 -0.54 4.14
C SER A 214 -29.15 0.19 2.79
N PRO A 215 -30.26 0.81 2.34
CA PRO A 215 -30.27 1.54 1.08
C PRO A 215 -29.21 2.65 1.01
N ALA A 216 -28.91 3.30 2.14
CA ALA A 216 -27.90 4.34 2.21
C ALA A 216 -26.47 3.78 2.08
N ALA A 217 -26.17 2.67 2.78
CA ALA A 217 -24.88 2.01 2.65
C ALA A 217 -24.68 1.43 1.23
N ALA A 218 -25.73 0.85 0.64
CA ALA A 218 -25.70 0.38 -0.74
C ALA A 218 -25.47 1.53 -1.74
N GLY A 219 -26.11 2.69 -1.53
CA GLY A 219 -25.92 3.89 -2.36
C GLY A 219 -24.51 4.46 -2.27
N LEU A 220 -23.89 4.48 -1.09
CA LEU A 220 -22.48 4.86 -0.96
C LEU A 220 -21.56 3.86 -1.67
N LEU A 221 -21.82 2.56 -1.47
CA LEU A 221 -21.00 1.49 -2.04
C LEU A 221 -21.01 1.49 -3.57
N ASP A 222 -22.05 2.01 -4.21
CA ASP A 222 -22.14 2.15 -5.66
C ASP A 222 -21.04 3.03 -6.25
N HIS A 223 -20.56 4.02 -5.50
CA HIS A 223 -19.43 4.86 -5.93
C HIS A 223 -18.09 4.12 -5.95
N PHE A 224 -18.00 2.99 -5.24
CA PHE A 224 -16.83 2.10 -5.17
C PHE A 224 -17.00 0.86 -6.05
N CYS A 225 -18.10 0.77 -6.79
CA CYS A 225 -18.38 -0.35 -7.68
C CYS A 225 -17.96 -0.05 -9.12
N ILE A 226 -17.65 -1.12 -9.84
CA ILE A 226 -17.68 -1.16 -11.30
C ILE A 226 -18.74 -2.17 -11.75
N GLN A 227 -19.45 -1.91 -12.85
CA GLN A 227 -20.44 -2.88 -13.36
C GLN A 227 -19.75 -4.16 -13.84
N ALA A 228 -20.39 -5.31 -13.62
CA ALA A 228 -19.89 -6.57 -14.16
C ALA A 228 -19.77 -6.49 -15.69
N GLY A 229 -18.62 -6.87 -16.23
CA GLY A 229 -18.30 -6.77 -17.65
C GLY A 229 -18.04 -5.36 -18.21
N ALA A 230 -18.04 -4.30 -17.38
CA ALA A 230 -17.82 -2.92 -17.85
C ALA A 230 -16.47 -2.70 -18.55
N LEU A 231 -15.46 -3.53 -18.24
CA LEU A 231 -14.13 -3.48 -18.82
C LEU A 231 -13.93 -4.50 -19.94
N SER A 232 -15.01 -5.10 -20.43
CA SER A 232 -14.98 -6.03 -21.57
C SER A 232 -14.21 -5.46 -22.76
N GLY A 233 -13.36 -6.27 -23.36
CA GLY A 233 -12.51 -5.89 -24.49
C GLY A 233 -11.22 -5.17 -24.09
N THR A 234 -11.04 -4.79 -22.83
CA THR A 234 -9.74 -4.32 -22.33
C THR A 234 -8.80 -5.50 -22.19
N PRO A 235 -7.55 -5.43 -22.71
CA PRO A 235 -6.59 -6.53 -22.60
C PRO A 235 -6.29 -6.92 -21.15
N PHE A 236 -6.25 -8.22 -20.87
CA PHE A 236 -5.99 -8.80 -19.55
C PHE A 236 -4.72 -8.24 -18.91
N ALA A 237 -3.60 -8.19 -19.64
CA ALA A 237 -2.33 -7.66 -19.11
C ALA A 237 -2.45 -6.19 -18.65
N ASN A 238 -3.25 -5.37 -19.35
CA ASN A 238 -3.48 -3.98 -18.96
C ASN A 238 -4.31 -3.92 -17.66
N LEU A 239 -5.34 -4.76 -17.54
CA LEU A 239 -6.16 -4.84 -16.33
C LEU A 239 -5.38 -5.39 -15.13
N ALA A 240 -4.52 -6.38 -15.35
CA ALA A 240 -3.66 -6.98 -14.33
C ALA A 240 -2.70 -5.96 -13.71
N LEU A 241 -2.23 -4.99 -14.51
CA LEU A 241 -1.36 -3.91 -14.04
C LEU A 241 -2.11 -2.60 -13.78
N SER A 242 -3.44 -2.56 -13.87
CA SER A 242 -4.21 -1.33 -13.70
C SER A 242 -4.39 -0.94 -12.23
N THR A 243 -4.54 0.35 -11.96
CA THR A 243 -4.95 0.89 -10.64
C THR A 243 -6.48 1.02 -10.48
N THR A 244 -7.26 0.44 -11.40
CA THR A 244 -8.73 0.53 -11.35
C THR A 244 -9.33 -0.23 -10.16
N ILE A 245 -8.70 -1.32 -9.71
CA ILE A 245 -9.20 -2.14 -8.60
C ILE A 245 -9.16 -1.41 -7.26
N GLU A 246 -8.15 -0.56 -7.05
CA GLU A 246 -7.99 0.28 -5.86
C GLU A 246 -9.05 1.39 -5.82
N LYS A 247 -9.55 1.82 -6.98
CA LYS A 247 -10.62 2.81 -7.14
C LYS A 247 -12.02 2.20 -7.04
N HIS A 248 -12.15 0.96 -7.52
CA HIS A 248 -13.41 0.24 -7.63
C HIS A 248 -13.27 -1.19 -7.12
N PRO A 249 -13.01 -1.42 -5.83
CA PRO A 249 -12.71 -2.77 -5.32
C PRO A 249 -13.91 -3.73 -5.37
N PHE A 250 -15.10 -3.22 -5.68
CA PHE A 250 -16.34 -3.97 -5.81
C PHE A 250 -16.78 -4.13 -7.26
N VAL A 251 -17.37 -5.28 -7.58
CA VAL A 251 -18.07 -5.48 -8.86
C VAL A 251 -19.57 -5.58 -8.60
N ARG A 252 -20.35 -4.77 -9.30
CA ARG A 252 -21.80 -4.73 -9.23
C ARG A 252 -22.39 -5.79 -10.16
N PHE A 253 -23.08 -6.75 -9.56
CA PHE A 253 -23.95 -7.69 -10.24
C PHE A 253 -25.41 -7.29 -10.07
N PRO A 254 -26.35 -7.85 -10.85
CA PRO A 254 -27.78 -7.64 -10.63
C PRO A 254 -28.25 -8.03 -9.21
N ALA A 255 -27.60 -9.03 -8.60
CA ALA A 255 -27.87 -9.48 -7.23
C ALA A 255 -27.28 -8.56 -6.15
N GLY A 256 -26.47 -7.55 -6.53
CA GLY A 256 -25.82 -6.62 -5.62
C GLY A 256 -24.30 -6.51 -5.83
N PRO A 257 -23.63 -5.65 -5.06
CA PRO A 257 -22.19 -5.44 -5.12
C PRO A 257 -21.45 -6.60 -4.44
N ALA A 258 -20.39 -7.08 -5.07
CA ALA A 258 -19.57 -8.18 -4.57
C ALA A 258 -18.12 -7.70 -4.30
N PRO A 259 -17.56 -8.00 -3.11
CA PRO A 259 -16.19 -7.61 -2.75
C PRO A 259 -15.19 -8.58 -3.38
N LEU A 260 -14.98 -8.47 -4.70
CA LEU A 260 -14.06 -9.35 -5.42
C LEU A 260 -12.59 -9.06 -5.10
N ALA A 261 -12.29 -7.81 -4.72
CA ALA A 261 -10.97 -7.40 -4.25
C ALA A 261 -10.95 -7.35 -2.71
N LEU A 262 -11.03 -8.49 -2.02
CA LEU A 262 -11.27 -8.52 -0.56
C LEU A 262 -10.29 -7.66 0.25
N ARG A 263 -9.00 -7.71 -0.09
CA ARG A 263 -7.96 -6.86 0.51
C ARG A 263 -8.31 -5.38 0.31
N ASP A 264 -8.50 -4.95 -0.93
CA ASP A 264 -8.78 -3.55 -1.25
C ASP A 264 -10.11 -3.08 -0.65
N SER A 265 -11.11 -3.96 -0.63
CA SER A 265 -12.45 -3.68 -0.10
C SER A 265 -12.50 -3.56 1.43
N LEU A 266 -11.63 -4.26 2.18
CA LEU A 266 -11.62 -4.19 3.65
C LEU A 266 -10.41 -3.44 4.23
N MET A 267 -9.24 -3.56 3.62
CA MET A 267 -7.97 -3.07 4.19
C MET A 267 -7.43 -1.84 3.46
N SER A 268 -8.02 -1.43 2.34
CA SER A 268 -7.55 -0.26 1.58
C SER A 268 -8.69 0.55 0.97
N LEU A 269 -9.88 0.48 1.58
CA LEU A 269 -11.09 1.14 1.08
C LEU A 269 -10.96 2.67 1.10
N GLU A 270 -10.06 3.21 1.93
CA GLU A 270 -9.69 4.62 1.97
C GLU A 270 -9.20 5.14 0.62
N GLN A 271 -8.54 4.30 -0.18
CA GLN A 271 -8.08 4.70 -1.51
C GLN A 271 -9.27 4.94 -2.44
N ALA A 272 -10.24 4.02 -2.48
CA ALA A 272 -11.47 4.20 -3.24
C ALA A 272 -12.26 5.42 -2.77
N PHE A 273 -12.29 5.67 -1.46
CA PHE A 273 -12.93 6.85 -0.88
C PHE A 273 -12.26 8.17 -1.32
N PHE A 274 -10.94 8.28 -1.23
CA PHE A 274 -10.25 9.52 -1.64
C PHE A 274 -10.28 9.72 -3.16
N GLU A 275 -10.34 8.66 -3.97
CA GLU A 275 -10.61 8.81 -5.40
C GLU A 275 -12.06 9.27 -5.65
N TYR A 276 -13.03 8.73 -4.92
CA TYR A 276 -14.42 9.19 -4.99
C TYR A 276 -14.55 10.66 -4.60
N SER A 277 -13.95 11.08 -3.47
CA SER A 277 -13.98 12.48 -3.04
C SER A 277 -13.30 13.40 -4.05
N ARG A 278 -12.20 12.95 -4.68
CA ARG A 278 -11.53 13.71 -5.76
C ARG A 278 -12.42 13.94 -6.97
N ARG A 279 -13.30 12.99 -7.31
CA ARG A 279 -14.26 13.08 -8.43
C ARG A 279 -15.46 13.97 -8.11
N GLU A 280 -15.96 13.91 -6.88
CA GLU A 280 -17.16 14.65 -6.47
C GLU A 280 -16.87 16.10 -6.04
N LEU A 281 -15.69 16.36 -5.47
CA LEU A 281 -15.29 17.69 -5.02
C LEU A 281 -14.54 18.41 -6.15
N ALA A 282 -15.19 19.40 -6.76
CA ALA A 282 -14.58 20.19 -7.83
C ALA A 282 -13.45 21.11 -7.33
N ASP A 283 -13.53 21.57 -6.08
CA ASP A 283 -12.54 22.46 -5.46
C ASP A 283 -11.30 21.66 -5.02
N GLU A 284 -10.12 22.02 -5.55
CA GLU A 284 -8.83 21.44 -5.15
C GLU A 284 -8.51 21.68 -3.69
N LYS A 285 -8.85 22.85 -3.16
CA LYS A 285 -8.63 23.17 -1.76
C LYS A 285 -9.49 22.30 -0.85
N ALA A 286 -10.78 22.15 -1.15
CA ALA A 286 -11.63 21.21 -0.40
C ALA A 286 -11.13 19.76 -0.42
N ARG A 287 -10.49 19.31 -1.52
CA ARG A 287 -9.90 17.97 -1.60
C ARG A 287 -8.65 17.83 -0.72
N GLY A 288 -7.75 18.80 -0.78
CA GLY A 288 -6.55 18.86 0.07
C GLY A 288 -6.92 18.90 1.55
N ASP A 289 -7.71 19.91 1.95
CA ASP A 289 -8.16 20.10 3.33
C ASP A 289 -8.86 18.85 3.91
N LEU A 290 -9.67 18.14 3.12
CA LEU A 290 -10.32 16.90 3.59
C LEU A 290 -9.27 15.85 3.97
N PHE A 291 -8.26 15.61 3.13
CA PHE A 291 -7.22 14.63 3.43
C PHE A 291 -6.35 15.05 4.62
N GLU A 292 -6.00 16.33 4.72
CA GLU A 292 -5.22 16.88 5.83
C GLU A 292 -5.97 16.73 7.17
N ARG A 293 -7.26 17.11 7.20
CA ARG A 293 -8.12 17.01 8.39
C ARG A 293 -8.32 15.58 8.83
N VAL A 294 -8.62 14.68 7.89
CA VAL A 294 -8.77 13.25 8.18
C VAL A 294 -7.47 12.68 8.71
N THR A 295 -6.33 13.01 8.09
CA THR A 295 -5.00 12.56 8.54
C THR A 295 -4.72 13.02 9.97
N SER A 296 -4.91 14.30 10.28
CA SER A 296 -4.69 14.85 11.63
C SER A 296 -5.56 14.16 12.68
N ARG A 297 -6.87 13.99 12.40
CA ARG A 297 -7.81 13.30 13.29
C ARG A 297 -7.44 11.83 13.50
N CYS A 298 -7.03 11.13 12.45
CA CYS A 298 -6.62 9.73 12.55
C CYS A 298 -5.36 9.59 13.41
N ILE A 299 -4.35 10.42 13.16
CA ILE A 299 -3.11 10.42 13.95
C ILE A 299 -3.45 10.69 15.41
N LYS A 300 -4.20 11.75 15.71
CA LYS A 300 -4.65 12.07 17.07
C LYS A 300 -5.34 10.90 17.77
N ALA A 301 -6.15 10.12 17.05
CA ALA A 301 -6.88 8.99 17.64
C ALA A 301 -5.98 7.83 18.09
N VAL A 302 -4.78 7.68 17.50
CA VAL A 302 -3.83 6.59 17.80
C VAL A 302 -2.54 7.05 18.46
N MET A 303 -2.29 8.37 18.44
CA MET A 303 -1.07 8.99 18.91
C MET A 303 -0.85 8.77 20.40
N PRO A 304 0.40 8.78 20.89
CA PRO A 304 0.66 8.74 22.31
C PRO A 304 0.06 9.89 23.12
N ASN A 305 -0.37 9.56 24.34
CA ASN A 305 -1.07 10.49 25.24
C ASN A 305 -0.20 11.66 25.73
N ASP A 306 1.12 11.61 25.51
CA ASP A 306 2.04 12.72 25.76
C ASP A 306 2.02 13.76 24.63
N PHE A 307 1.42 13.48 23.48
CA PHE A 307 1.22 14.46 22.41
C PHE A 307 -0.13 15.15 22.51
N THR A 308 -0.13 16.42 22.11
CA THR A 308 -1.31 17.26 21.96
C THR A 308 -1.31 17.86 20.56
N GLU A 309 -2.42 17.70 19.83
CA GLU A 309 -2.65 18.34 18.54
C GLU A 309 -2.70 19.87 18.70
N LEU A 310 -2.00 20.57 17.82
CA LEU A 310 -2.04 22.03 17.77
C LEU A 310 -3.18 22.51 16.85
N PRO A 311 -4.01 23.48 17.29
CA PRO A 311 -5.12 23.94 16.47
C PRO A 311 -4.66 24.75 15.24
N PRO A 312 -5.35 24.61 14.10
CA PRO A 312 -5.11 25.41 12.90
C PRO A 312 -5.57 26.89 13.05
N PRO A 313 -5.12 27.80 12.16
CA PRO A 313 -4.08 27.63 11.16
C PRO A 313 -2.71 27.39 11.80
N LEU A 314 -1.85 26.63 11.10
CA LEU A 314 -0.52 26.23 11.56
C LEU A 314 0.53 26.76 10.59
N ASN A 315 1.54 27.45 11.11
CA ASN A 315 2.66 27.88 10.29
C ASN A 315 3.96 28.08 11.09
N ILE A 316 5.10 27.87 10.43
CA ILE A 316 6.44 28.21 10.92
C ILE A 316 7.03 29.24 9.95
N PRO A 317 6.90 30.55 10.22
CA PRO A 317 7.28 31.60 9.28
C PRO A 317 8.74 31.49 8.87
N ILE A 318 9.03 31.44 7.57
CA ILE A 318 10.40 31.34 7.10
C ILE A 318 11.04 32.74 7.13
N PRO A 319 12.12 32.98 7.91
CA PRO A 319 12.73 34.29 8.00
C PRO A 319 13.14 34.82 6.62
N ASN A 320 12.88 36.11 6.37
CA ASN A 320 13.23 36.78 5.10
C ASN A 320 12.62 36.13 3.84
N SER A 321 11.48 35.44 3.98
CA SER A 321 10.77 34.80 2.87
C SER A 321 9.34 35.30 2.78
N ARG A 322 8.76 35.25 1.56
CA ARG A 322 7.31 35.42 1.33
C ARG A 322 6.52 34.13 1.63
N ASP A 323 7.24 33.04 1.88
CA ASP A 323 6.66 31.77 2.29
C ASP A 323 6.14 31.88 3.72
N GLU A 324 4.81 31.90 3.87
CA GLU A 324 4.12 31.99 5.17
C GLU A 324 4.44 30.80 6.09
N GLY A 325 5.00 29.73 5.52
CA GLY A 325 5.47 28.58 6.28
C GLY A 325 4.34 27.66 6.72
N GLU A 326 3.24 27.60 5.96
CA GLU A 326 2.10 26.74 6.24
C GLU A 326 2.52 25.27 6.43
N ILE A 327 1.77 24.60 7.32
CA ILE A 327 1.93 23.20 7.71
C ILE A 327 0.54 22.60 7.86
N ASP A 328 0.34 21.38 7.35
CA ASP A 328 -0.97 20.74 7.31
C ASP A 328 -1.42 20.25 8.70
N LEU A 329 -0.46 19.76 9.50
CA LEU A 329 -0.70 19.28 10.87
C LEU A 329 0.51 19.46 11.78
N ALA A 330 0.25 19.60 13.08
CA ALA A 330 1.29 19.68 14.08
C ALA A 330 0.84 19.14 15.44
N PHE A 331 1.77 18.51 16.14
CA PHE A 331 1.59 17.98 17.48
C PHE A 331 2.76 18.41 18.36
N SER A 332 2.48 18.70 19.62
CA SER A 332 3.50 19.00 20.64
C SER A 332 3.48 17.93 21.72
N SER A 333 4.64 17.42 22.11
CA SER A 333 4.75 16.48 23.23
C SER A 333 4.97 17.19 24.56
N LYS A 334 4.76 16.48 25.67
CA LYS A 334 5.17 16.92 27.02
C LYS A 334 6.68 17.14 27.16
N ASP A 335 7.50 16.44 26.37
CA ASP A 335 8.96 16.59 26.34
C ASP A 335 9.42 17.63 25.31
N ASP A 336 8.54 18.59 24.99
CA ASP A 336 8.75 19.70 24.05
C ASP A 336 9.13 19.32 22.61
N MET A 337 8.99 18.04 22.22
CA MET A 337 9.08 17.63 20.82
C MET A 337 7.96 18.28 19.99
N LEU A 338 8.35 18.92 18.89
CA LEU A 338 7.43 19.39 17.86
C LEU A 338 7.41 18.40 16.70
N LEU A 339 6.26 17.80 16.43
CA LEU A 339 6.03 16.98 15.25
C LEU A 339 5.21 17.79 14.24
N ILE A 340 5.73 17.97 13.03
CA ILE A 340 5.02 18.64 11.93
C ILE A 340 4.77 17.66 10.78
N GLY A 341 3.73 17.91 9.98
CA GLY A 341 3.41 17.04 8.86
C GLY A 341 2.95 17.78 7.61
N GLU A 342 3.27 17.18 6.47
CA GLU A 342 2.84 17.59 5.14
C GLU A 342 2.14 16.39 4.47
N CYS A 343 0.88 16.57 4.10
CA CYS A 343 0.00 15.54 3.57
C CYS A 343 -0.05 15.61 2.04
N LYS A 344 -0.09 14.45 1.36
CA LYS A 344 -0.23 14.38 -0.11
C LYS A 344 -1.25 13.31 -0.51
N ALA A 345 -2.41 13.76 -0.98
CA ALA A 345 -3.53 12.93 -1.41
C ALA A 345 -3.50 12.53 -2.90
N TYR A 346 -2.37 12.73 -3.59
CA TYR A 346 -2.29 12.48 -5.03
C TYR A 346 -2.57 11.00 -5.35
N PHE A 347 -3.32 10.74 -6.42
CA PHE A 347 -3.73 9.39 -6.84
C PHE A 347 -3.01 9.01 -8.14
N PHE A 348 -2.55 7.77 -8.23
CA PHE A 348 -1.73 7.18 -9.29
C PHE A 348 -1.95 7.70 -10.73
N THR A 349 -0.84 7.80 -11.46
CA THR A 349 -0.81 7.71 -12.92
C THR A 349 -1.04 6.27 -13.37
N SER A 350 -1.66 6.07 -14.54
CA SER A 350 -2.05 4.74 -15.05
C SER A 350 -0.85 3.82 -15.36
N GLY A 351 0.33 4.36 -15.69
CA GLY A 351 1.52 3.58 -16.03
C GLY A 351 2.43 3.28 -14.84
N SER A 352 2.85 2.01 -14.67
CA SER A 352 3.87 1.60 -13.69
C SER A 352 5.16 2.40 -13.80
N ASP A 353 5.53 2.78 -15.03
CA ASP A 353 6.82 3.40 -15.34
C ASP A 353 6.83 4.90 -15.00
N THR A 354 5.65 5.47 -14.73
CA THR A 354 5.49 6.90 -14.37
C THR A 354 5.45 7.14 -12.86
N ILE A 355 5.46 6.07 -12.05
CA ILE A 355 5.31 6.19 -10.60
C ILE A 355 6.51 6.87 -9.94
N THR A 356 7.73 6.65 -10.47
CA THR A 356 8.95 7.30 -10.00
C THR A 356 8.88 8.81 -10.22
N ASN A 357 8.45 9.24 -11.41
CA ASN A 357 8.28 10.68 -11.71
C ASN A 357 7.22 11.31 -10.79
N ALA A 358 6.10 10.62 -10.56
CA ALA A 358 5.07 11.10 -9.65
C ALA A 358 5.57 11.19 -8.19
N PHE A 359 6.36 10.21 -7.75
CA PHE A 359 7.01 10.23 -6.44
C PHE A 359 7.96 11.43 -6.32
N GLU A 360 8.86 11.60 -7.28
CA GLU A 360 9.81 12.72 -7.31
C GLU A 360 9.07 14.05 -7.30
N ASP A 361 8.09 14.24 -8.18
CA ASP A 361 7.37 15.51 -8.29
C ASP A 361 6.62 15.91 -7.01
N GLN A 362 5.98 14.95 -6.33
CA GLN A 362 5.14 15.22 -5.18
C GLN A 362 5.92 15.19 -3.86
N ILE A 363 6.75 14.17 -3.65
CA ILE A 363 7.47 13.97 -2.40
C ILE A 363 8.67 14.91 -2.29
N LYS A 364 9.37 15.26 -3.39
CA LYS A 364 10.45 16.26 -3.35
C LYS A 364 9.96 17.63 -2.94
N LYS A 365 8.76 18.03 -3.35
CA LYS A 365 8.15 19.29 -2.91
C LYS A 365 7.84 19.25 -1.42
N ALA A 366 7.19 18.19 -0.96
CA ALA A 366 6.86 17.99 0.46
C ALA A 366 8.11 18.00 1.34
N VAL A 367 9.17 17.26 0.96
CA VAL A 367 10.44 17.23 1.69
C VAL A 367 11.10 18.60 1.71
N LYS A 368 11.16 19.30 0.57
CA LYS A 368 11.72 20.66 0.52
C LYS A 368 10.97 21.64 1.44
N GLN A 369 9.64 21.55 1.50
CA GLN A 369 8.85 22.34 2.45
C GLN A 369 9.24 21.95 3.88
N LEU A 370 9.08 20.69 4.27
CA LEU A 370 9.38 20.20 5.61
C LEU A 370 10.80 20.55 6.07
N VAL A 371 11.83 20.38 5.23
CA VAL A 371 13.21 20.75 5.55
C VAL A 371 13.32 22.23 5.92
N LYS A 372 12.72 23.13 5.13
CA LYS A 372 12.73 24.57 5.45
C LYS A 372 12.08 24.86 6.80
N ARG A 373 10.96 24.21 7.13
CA ARG A 373 10.22 24.43 8.38
C ARG A 373 10.98 23.84 9.57
N VAL A 374 11.57 22.65 9.42
CA VAL A 374 12.43 22.03 10.43
C VAL A 374 13.66 22.91 10.70
N ASP A 375 14.33 23.41 9.66
CA ASP A 375 15.51 24.26 9.80
C ASP A 375 15.15 25.60 10.44
N ALA A 376 14.04 26.24 10.04
CA ALA A 376 13.54 27.46 10.67
C ALA A 376 13.18 27.24 12.14
N ALA A 377 12.45 26.16 12.46
CA ALA A 377 12.14 25.80 13.84
C ALA A 377 13.42 25.67 14.66
N ARG A 378 14.39 24.86 14.20
CA ARG A 378 15.67 24.66 14.91
C ARG A 378 16.50 25.92 15.11
N GLN A 379 16.30 26.93 14.26
CA GLN A 379 16.91 28.26 14.41
C GLN A 379 16.17 29.16 15.43
N GLY A 380 15.14 28.66 16.11
CA GLY A 380 14.39 29.36 17.14
C GLY A 380 13.11 30.03 16.64
N VAL A 381 12.73 29.83 15.37
CA VAL A 381 11.44 30.31 14.88
C VAL A 381 10.33 29.52 15.56
N ARG A 382 9.39 30.24 16.17
CA ARG A 382 8.26 29.63 16.86
C ARG A 382 7.19 29.21 15.86
N ILE A 383 6.58 28.07 16.13
CA ILE A 383 5.34 27.69 15.46
C ILE A 383 4.21 28.62 15.89
N HIS A 384 3.39 29.01 14.93
CA HIS A 384 2.14 29.73 15.13
C HIS A 384 0.98 28.74 15.03
N SER A 385 0.04 28.85 15.97
CA SER A 385 -1.16 28.02 16.05
C SER A 385 -2.33 28.92 16.42
N ALA A 386 -3.48 28.72 15.76
CA ALA A 386 -4.63 29.63 15.86
C ALA A 386 -4.23 31.12 15.65
N GLY A 387 -3.27 31.37 14.76
CA GLY A 387 -2.75 32.70 14.45
C GLY A 387 -1.84 33.34 15.51
N ARG A 388 -1.43 32.60 16.55
CA ARG A 388 -0.57 33.11 17.63
C ARG A 388 0.71 32.29 17.77
N PRO A 389 1.88 32.91 18.03
CA PRO A 389 3.11 32.17 18.30
C PRO A 389 2.97 31.41 19.63
N LEU A 390 3.31 30.11 19.61
CA LEU A 390 3.33 29.30 20.82
C LEU A 390 4.62 29.53 21.61
N SER A 391 4.49 29.67 22.92
CA SER A 391 5.61 29.78 23.87
C SER A 391 5.78 28.46 24.61
N GLY A 392 7.02 28.10 24.95
CA GLY A 392 7.33 26.88 25.71
C GLY A 392 7.65 25.65 24.86
N ILE A 393 7.32 25.62 23.57
CA ILE A 393 7.73 24.52 22.69
C ILE A 393 9.20 24.71 22.27
N SER A 394 10.08 23.84 22.76
CA SER A 394 11.48 23.82 22.38
C SER A 394 11.64 23.36 20.94
N SER A 395 12.00 24.29 20.07
CA SER A 395 12.21 23.99 18.65
C SER A 395 13.50 23.20 18.36
N SER A 396 14.29 22.90 19.40
CA SER A 396 15.50 22.05 19.28
C SER A 396 15.18 20.60 18.90
N LEU A 397 13.98 20.11 19.25
CA LEU A 397 13.52 18.75 18.93
C LEU A 397 12.32 18.78 17.97
N THR A 398 12.55 19.26 16.75
CA THR A 398 11.55 19.17 15.66
C THR A 398 11.77 17.93 14.80
N ALA A 399 10.70 17.15 14.64
CA ALA A 399 10.57 16.07 13.66
C ALA A 399 9.48 16.37 12.64
N ALA A 400 9.59 15.79 11.46
CA ALA A 400 8.74 16.04 10.31
C ALA A 400 8.29 14.74 9.63
N LEU A 401 7.05 14.73 9.16
CA LEU A 401 6.45 13.61 8.44
C LEU A 401 5.86 14.07 7.11
N GLY A 402 6.34 13.51 6.00
CA GLY A 402 5.58 13.54 4.75
C GLY A 402 4.63 12.35 4.72
N ILE A 403 3.34 12.62 4.54
CA ILE A 403 2.27 11.64 4.74
C ILE A 403 1.49 11.50 3.44
N PRO A 404 1.93 10.62 2.52
CA PRO A 404 1.18 10.33 1.32
C PRO A 404 0.01 9.39 1.60
N LEU A 405 -0.98 9.39 0.72
CA LEU A 405 -2.07 8.40 0.74
C LEU A 405 -1.57 6.97 0.47
N HIS A 406 -0.53 6.80 -0.36
CA HIS A 406 -0.04 5.50 -0.83
C HIS A 406 1.50 5.47 -0.96
N PRO A 407 2.14 4.27 -1.08
CA PRO A 407 3.60 4.13 -1.00
C PRO A 407 4.38 4.42 -2.29
N TYR A 408 3.74 4.90 -3.36
CA TYR A 408 4.35 5.11 -4.69
C TYR A 408 5.21 3.92 -5.18
N GLY A 409 4.67 2.70 -5.11
CA GLY A 409 5.37 1.50 -5.57
C GLY A 409 6.65 1.19 -4.80
N ALA A 410 6.62 1.33 -3.47
CA ALA A 410 7.75 1.23 -2.55
C ALA A 410 8.73 2.40 -2.56
N ALA A 411 8.57 3.42 -3.41
CA ALA A 411 9.57 4.48 -3.51
C ALA A 411 9.81 5.20 -2.16
N VAL A 412 8.79 5.26 -1.30
CA VAL A 412 8.89 5.80 0.08
C VAL A 412 9.76 4.97 1.04
N TRP A 413 10.09 3.73 0.67
CA TRP A 413 10.94 2.78 1.41
C TRP A 413 12.25 2.47 0.68
N ASN A 414 12.33 2.76 -0.61
CA ASN A 414 13.51 2.52 -1.43
C ASN A 414 14.59 3.56 -1.14
N SER A 415 15.73 3.10 -0.61
CA SER A 415 16.86 3.94 -0.25
C SER A 415 17.45 4.73 -1.44
N ASP A 416 17.48 4.16 -2.64
CA ASP A 416 17.97 4.86 -3.84
C ASP A 416 16.97 5.94 -4.29
N ALA A 417 15.66 5.64 -4.30
CA ALA A 417 14.63 6.63 -4.64
C ALA A 417 14.59 7.80 -3.65
N LEU A 418 14.74 7.53 -2.35
CA LEU A 418 14.77 8.57 -1.32
C LEU A 418 16.01 9.48 -1.41
N ARG A 419 17.11 9.03 -2.02
CA ARG A 419 18.28 9.89 -2.27
C ARG A 419 17.98 10.98 -3.29
N GLU A 420 17.18 10.70 -4.31
CA GLU A 420 16.79 11.69 -5.35
C GLU A 420 15.94 12.86 -4.82
N VAL A 421 15.34 12.66 -3.65
CA VAL A 421 14.42 13.61 -3.02
C VAL A 421 15.14 14.68 -2.19
N ASP A 422 16.45 14.52 -1.92
CA ASP A 422 17.33 15.43 -1.14
C ASP A 422 16.77 15.90 0.22
N GLY A 423 17.51 15.65 1.30
CA GLY A 423 17.19 16.22 2.62
C GLY A 423 16.38 15.33 3.56
N ILE A 424 16.24 14.04 3.26
CA ILE A 424 15.84 13.03 4.25
C ILE A 424 16.90 12.97 5.36
N ARG A 425 16.47 13.09 6.62
CA ARG A 425 17.32 13.22 7.82
C ARG A 425 16.77 12.33 8.94
N PRO A 426 17.52 12.07 10.05
CA PRO A 426 17.05 11.19 11.14
C PRO A 426 15.69 11.55 11.78
N TYR A 427 15.21 12.77 11.57
CA TYR A 427 13.96 13.27 12.14
C TYR A 427 12.96 13.70 11.06
N LEU A 428 13.19 13.33 9.79
CA LEU A 428 12.27 13.58 8.70
C LEU A 428 12.02 12.26 7.98
N ALA A 429 10.79 11.78 8.00
CA ALA A 429 10.40 10.53 7.36
C ALA A 429 9.22 10.74 6.41
N ILE A 430 9.13 9.89 5.38
CA ILE A 430 7.98 9.81 4.48
C ILE A 430 7.31 8.47 4.75
N ILE A 431 6.10 8.49 5.30
CA ILE A 431 5.38 7.28 5.73
C ILE A 431 3.93 7.40 5.25
N PRO A 432 3.43 6.47 4.42
CA PRO A 432 2.04 6.48 3.98
C PRO A 432 1.07 6.43 5.16
N LEU A 433 -0.09 7.09 5.04
CA LEU A 433 -1.06 7.24 6.13
C LEU A 433 -1.39 5.91 6.81
N HIS A 434 -1.66 4.86 6.03
CA HIS A 434 -2.05 3.56 6.58
C HIS A 434 -0.96 2.99 7.51
N GLN A 435 0.28 2.92 7.03
CA GLN A 435 1.43 2.46 7.82
C GLN A 435 1.74 3.39 8.99
N LEU A 436 1.59 4.70 8.81
CA LEU A 436 1.82 5.68 9.87
C LEU A 436 0.89 5.46 11.06
N LEU A 437 -0.39 5.13 10.83
CA LEU A 437 -1.34 4.87 11.91
C LEU A 437 -0.97 3.59 12.68
N ILE A 438 -0.43 2.58 12.00
CA ILE A 438 0.08 1.36 12.65
C ILE A 438 1.32 1.68 13.50
N VAL A 439 2.26 2.48 12.96
CA VAL A 439 3.44 2.95 13.68
C VAL A 439 3.00 3.72 14.92
N MET A 440 2.18 4.76 14.78
CA MET A 440 1.74 5.61 15.89
C MET A 440 0.99 4.83 16.98
N GLN A 441 0.14 3.87 16.58
CA GLN A 441 -0.53 2.97 17.52
C GLN A 441 0.45 2.07 18.29
N SER A 442 1.65 1.85 17.74
CA SER A 442 2.70 1.02 18.33
C SER A 442 3.70 1.80 19.17
N ILE A 443 3.92 3.09 18.90
CA ILE A 443 4.90 3.92 19.62
C ILE A 443 4.40 4.31 21.02
N ARG A 444 5.23 4.19 22.06
CA ARG A 444 4.82 4.46 23.45
C ARG A 444 4.63 5.94 23.77
N ASP A 445 5.56 6.77 23.33
CA ASP A 445 5.71 8.19 23.67
C ASP A 445 6.60 8.90 22.63
N SER A 446 6.82 10.20 22.81
CA SER A 446 7.66 11.02 21.93
C SER A 446 9.12 10.57 21.85
N ALA A 447 9.70 10.06 22.94
CA ALA A 447 11.05 9.50 22.93
C ALA A 447 11.13 8.21 22.09
N ASP A 448 10.16 7.32 22.22
CA ASP A 448 10.05 6.09 21.42
C ASP A 448 9.79 6.41 19.92
N LEU A 449 9.03 7.47 19.61
CA LEU A 449 8.85 7.96 18.23
C LEU A 449 10.17 8.43 17.64
N ARG A 450 10.86 9.33 18.36
CA ARG A 450 12.17 9.83 17.97
C ARG A 450 13.12 8.66 17.70
N ASP A 451 13.06 7.67 18.58
CA ASP A 451 13.93 6.52 18.51
C ASP A 451 13.67 5.64 17.28
N TYR A 452 12.40 5.46 16.94
CA TYR A 452 11.98 4.80 15.72
C TYR A 452 12.46 5.54 14.46
N LEU A 453 12.28 6.86 14.40
CA LEU A 453 12.69 7.67 13.23
C LEU A 453 14.20 7.62 12.99
N ILE A 454 15.01 7.63 14.06
CA ILE A 454 16.46 7.47 13.97
C ILE A 454 16.82 6.08 13.40
N LEU A 455 16.21 5.02 13.92
CA LEU A 455 16.46 3.65 13.43
C LEU A 455 16.08 3.52 11.95
N ARG A 456 14.89 4.01 11.58
CA ARG A 456 14.40 4.04 10.20
C ARG A 456 15.42 4.70 9.27
N HIS A 457 15.92 5.88 9.64
CA HIS A 457 16.93 6.58 8.85
C HIS A 457 18.26 5.81 8.76
N GLN A 458 18.68 5.12 9.83
CA GLN A 458 19.89 4.29 9.81
C GLN A 458 19.76 3.12 8.81
N ILE A 459 18.61 2.44 8.80
CA ILE A 459 18.31 1.35 7.86
C ILE A 459 18.36 1.85 6.41
N GLN A 460 17.78 3.03 6.15
CA GLN A 460 17.79 3.66 4.82
C GLN A 460 19.19 4.11 4.40
N LYS A 461 19.97 4.69 5.33
CA LYS A 461 21.36 5.08 5.07
C LYS A 461 22.24 3.88 4.75
N ALA A 462 21.95 2.73 5.32
CA ALA A 462 22.60 1.45 5.05
C ALA A 462 22.26 0.84 3.69
N ASN A 463 21.44 1.52 2.87
CA ASN A 463 20.97 1.00 1.59
C ASN A 463 20.20 -0.34 1.71
N THR A 464 19.57 -0.56 2.86
CA THR A 464 18.80 -1.79 3.10
C THR A 464 17.58 -1.81 2.20
N VAL A 465 17.30 -2.95 1.58
CA VAL A 465 16.07 -3.20 0.85
C VAL A 465 14.98 -3.54 1.85
N VAL A 466 13.91 -2.74 1.85
CA VAL A 466 12.78 -2.86 2.76
C VAL A 466 11.50 -3.05 1.93
N ALA A 467 10.66 -4.02 2.32
CA ALA A 467 9.41 -4.28 1.62
C ALA A 467 8.25 -3.46 2.18
N ASP A 468 8.18 -3.24 3.49
CA ASP A 468 7.17 -2.40 4.13
C ASP A 468 7.73 -1.60 5.32
N GLU A 469 7.12 -0.47 5.66
CA GLU A 469 7.36 0.25 6.91
C GLU A 469 7.21 -0.66 8.14
N ILE A 470 6.26 -1.61 8.12
CA ILE A 470 6.02 -2.54 9.22
C ILE A 470 7.24 -3.43 9.48
N ASP A 471 8.05 -3.74 8.46
CA ASP A 471 9.28 -4.51 8.66
C ASP A 471 10.26 -3.76 9.58
N MET A 472 10.43 -2.46 9.34
CA MET A 472 11.27 -1.58 10.17
C MET A 472 10.67 -1.40 11.57
N LEU A 473 9.34 -1.31 11.67
CA LEU A 473 8.64 -1.25 12.95
C LEU A 473 8.85 -2.53 13.78
N ILE A 474 8.72 -3.72 13.18
CA ILE A 474 8.96 -4.98 13.88
C ILE A 474 10.40 -5.04 14.41
N LEU A 475 11.38 -4.57 13.62
CA LEU A 475 12.76 -4.48 14.08
C LEU A 475 12.93 -3.52 15.28
N HIS A 476 12.22 -2.38 15.28
CA HIS A 476 12.18 -1.44 16.42
C HIS A 476 11.52 -2.04 17.67
N LEU A 477 10.47 -2.83 17.49
CA LEU A 477 9.76 -3.50 18.58
C LEU A 477 10.56 -4.67 19.15
N ASN A 478 11.50 -5.23 18.38
CA ASN A 478 12.39 -6.29 18.81
C ASN A 478 13.39 -5.80 19.87
N HIS A 479 13.78 -6.68 20.79
CA HIS A 479 14.79 -6.44 21.82
C HIS A 479 16.24 -6.44 21.29
N PHE A 480 16.47 -6.41 19.98
CA PHE A 480 17.82 -6.17 19.48
C PHE A 480 18.28 -4.80 19.97
N SER A 481 19.40 -4.77 20.70
CA SER A 481 20.00 -3.48 21.03
C SER A 481 20.31 -2.74 19.73
N ARG A 482 20.07 -1.43 19.71
CA ARG A 482 20.47 -0.56 18.58
C ARG A 482 21.92 -0.77 18.16
N ALA A 483 22.80 -1.04 19.13
CA ALA A 483 24.19 -1.39 18.89
C ALA A 483 24.35 -2.68 18.07
N GLY A 484 23.50 -3.69 18.28
CA GLY A 484 23.46 -4.93 17.50
C GLY A 484 22.99 -4.72 16.06
N ILE A 485 21.95 -3.90 15.86
CA ILE A 485 21.49 -3.54 14.51
C ILE A 485 22.57 -2.74 13.79
N GLN A 486 23.14 -1.73 14.45
CA GLN A 486 24.20 -0.89 13.90
C GLN A 486 25.43 -1.71 13.55
N ARG A 487 25.83 -2.67 14.39
CA ARG A 487 26.96 -3.57 14.11
C ARG A 487 26.71 -4.43 12.87
N ARG A 488 25.50 -4.99 12.73
CA ARG A 488 25.11 -5.78 11.56
C ARG A 488 25.07 -4.94 10.29
N ILE A 489 24.54 -3.72 10.37
CA ILE A 489 24.53 -2.76 9.26
C ILE A 489 25.97 -2.39 8.86
N SER A 490 26.83 -2.11 9.84
CA SER A 490 28.21 -1.69 9.62
C SER A 490 29.14 -2.82 9.18
N SER A 491 28.72 -4.09 9.30
CA SER A 491 29.48 -5.24 8.80
C SER A 491 29.18 -5.60 7.36
N VAL A 492 28.17 -4.98 6.73
CA VAL A 492 27.83 -5.21 5.32
C VAL A 492 28.91 -4.59 4.44
N GLN A 493 29.39 -5.34 3.45
CA GLN A 493 30.41 -4.83 2.53
C GLN A 493 29.84 -3.72 1.62
N ALA A 494 30.71 -2.87 1.06
CA ALA A 494 30.28 -1.68 0.32
C ALA A 494 29.48 -2.01 -0.97
N ASP A 495 29.65 -3.21 -1.50
CA ASP A 495 28.98 -3.77 -2.67
C ASP A 495 27.75 -4.64 -2.31
N GLU A 496 27.56 -4.97 -1.03
CA GLU A 496 26.42 -5.73 -0.56
C GLU A 496 25.22 -4.81 -0.26
N ARG A 497 24.01 -5.30 -0.57
CA ARG A 497 22.74 -4.65 -0.19
C ARG A 497 22.03 -5.54 0.82
N PRO A 498 21.91 -5.13 2.09
CA PRO A 498 21.22 -5.95 3.07
C PRO A 498 19.71 -5.95 2.76
N PHE A 499 19.05 -7.07 2.98
CA PHE A 499 17.60 -7.20 2.81
C PHE A 499 16.96 -7.39 4.18
N LEU A 500 15.95 -6.58 4.48
CA LEU A 500 15.09 -6.85 5.63
C LEU A 500 14.03 -7.85 5.17
N LEU A 501 14.02 -9.03 5.80
CA LEU A 501 13.05 -10.07 5.46
C LEU A 501 11.62 -9.55 5.70
N PRO A 502 10.73 -9.62 4.69
CA PRO A 502 9.36 -9.13 4.84
C PRO A 502 8.60 -9.90 5.92
N CYS A 503 7.97 -9.17 6.83
CA CYS A 503 7.11 -9.73 7.85
C CYS A 503 5.87 -10.33 7.19
N ARG A 504 5.54 -11.57 7.56
CA ARG A 504 4.31 -12.21 7.11
C ARG A 504 3.30 -12.22 8.23
N PHE A 505 2.09 -11.79 7.90
CA PHE A 505 0.94 -11.95 8.77
C PHE A 505 -0.09 -12.81 8.06
N THR A 506 -0.61 -13.82 8.75
CA THR A 506 -1.69 -14.65 8.20
C THR A 506 -2.96 -13.81 8.02
N ALA A 507 -3.67 -13.98 6.89
CA ALA A 507 -4.85 -13.20 6.54
C ALA A 507 -5.95 -13.21 7.62
N ASP A 508 -6.17 -14.36 8.28
CA ASP A 508 -7.13 -14.51 9.38
C ASP A 508 -6.76 -13.63 10.60
N GLY A 509 -5.47 -13.27 10.75
CA GLY A 509 -4.92 -12.50 11.87
C GLY A 509 -4.88 -10.98 11.67
N THR A 510 -4.83 -10.47 10.44
CA THR A 510 -4.76 -9.01 10.15
C THR A 510 -6.10 -8.43 9.73
N ALA A 511 -6.91 -9.21 9.01
CA ALA A 511 -8.14 -8.73 8.41
C ALA A 511 -9.26 -8.43 9.41
N LEU A 512 -9.29 -9.16 10.52
CA LEU A 512 -10.40 -9.11 11.47
C LEU A 512 -10.05 -8.38 12.77
N LYS A 513 -8.84 -7.83 12.88
CA LYS A 513 -8.43 -7.11 14.08
C LYS A 513 -9.17 -5.79 14.18
N GLU A 514 -9.86 -5.61 15.29
CA GLU A 514 -10.36 -4.31 15.72
C GLU A 514 -9.21 -3.40 16.15
N ILE A 515 -9.49 -2.10 16.23
CA ILE A 515 -8.52 -1.14 16.74
C ILE A 515 -8.04 -1.57 18.14
N PRO A 516 -6.72 -1.70 18.36
CA PRO A 516 -6.22 -2.16 19.63
C PRO A 516 -6.47 -1.12 20.73
N ARG A 517 -7.16 -1.49 21.80
CA ARG A 517 -7.41 -0.57 22.94
C ARG A 517 -6.20 -0.40 23.86
N ASN A 518 -5.31 -1.39 23.90
CA ASN A 518 -4.11 -1.38 24.73
C ASN A 518 -2.87 -1.43 23.85
N ARG A 519 -2.08 -0.36 23.90
CA ARG A 519 -0.87 -0.19 23.10
C ARG A 519 0.21 -1.25 23.40
N ASN A 520 0.44 -1.58 24.67
CA ASN A 520 1.47 -2.57 25.03
C ASN A 520 1.07 -3.97 24.55
N ALA A 521 -0.21 -4.32 24.70
CA ALA A 521 -0.74 -5.57 24.16
C ALA A 521 -0.68 -5.60 22.62
N TRP A 522 -0.94 -4.47 21.95
CA TRP A 522 -0.79 -4.33 20.51
C TRP A 522 0.64 -4.55 20.05
N ARG A 523 1.61 -3.85 20.65
CA ARG A 523 3.04 -4.00 20.34
C ARG A 523 3.48 -5.45 20.45
N LYS A 524 3.12 -6.10 21.57
CA LYS A 524 3.44 -7.51 21.80
C LYS A 524 2.79 -8.39 20.74
N TRP A 525 1.50 -8.22 20.48
CA TRP A 525 0.78 -9.00 19.48
C TRP A 525 1.38 -8.82 18.08
N LEU A 526 1.67 -7.57 17.69
CA LEU A 526 2.22 -7.24 16.38
C LEU A 526 3.59 -7.90 16.18
N TYR A 527 4.45 -7.84 17.18
CA TYR A 527 5.75 -8.52 17.17
C TYR A 527 5.62 -10.05 17.15
N ASP A 528 4.80 -10.62 18.03
CA ASP A 528 4.65 -12.07 18.14
C ASP A 528 3.96 -12.70 16.91
N SER A 529 3.12 -11.91 16.21
CA SER A 529 2.35 -12.37 15.04
C SER A 529 3.04 -12.07 13.72
N ALA A 530 4.07 -11.22 13.70
CA ALA A 530 4.97 -11.16 12.58
C ALA A 530 5.69 -12.50 12.53
N ASP A 531 5.36 -13.34 11.55
CA ASP A 531 6.14 -14.51 11.21
C ASP A 531 7.45 -14.01 10.59
N VAL A 532 8.32 -13.52 11.46
CA VAL A 532 9.72 -13.36 11.17
C VAL A 532 10.24 -14.79 11.27
N ASP A 533 10.51 -15.43 10.13
CA ASP A 533 11.27 -16.69 10.12
C ASP A 533 12.41 -16.50 11.13
N ARG A 534 12.33 -17.17 12.29
CA ARG A 534 13.22 -16.90 13.44
C ARG A 534 14.68 -17.26 13.14
N SER A 535 14.97 -17.68 11.92
CA SER A 535 16.27 -17.72 11.30
C SER A 535 16.54 -16.41 10.55
N ILE A 536 17.30 -15.51 11.16
CA ILE A 536 18.14 -14.60 10.38
C ILE A 536 19.17 -15.50 9.69
N GLY A 537 18.82 -16.01 8.52
CA GLY A 537 19.74 -16.71 7.63
C GLY A 537 20.65 -15.70 6.97
N GLU A 538 21.95 -16.00 6.96
CA GLU A 538 22.89 -15.39 6.03
C GLU A 538 22.36 -15.66 4.61
N ALA A 539 22.06 -14.59 3.86
CA ALA A 539 21.86 -14.73 2.43
C ALA A 539 23.21 -15.12 1.84
N GLN A 540 23.29 -16.32 1.24
CA GLN A 540 24.39 -16.71 0.36
C GLN A 540 24.22 -16.10 -1.01
#